data_AF-A0A359CX52-F1
#
_entry.id   AF-A0A359CX52-F1
#
_cell.length_a   1.000
_cell.length_b   1.000
_cell.length_c   1.000
_cell.angle_alpha   90.00
_cell.angle_beta   90.00
_cell.angle_gamma   90.00
#
_symmetry.space_group_name_H-M   'P 1'
#
loop_
_entity.id
_entity.type
_entity.pdbx_description
1 polymer ?
#
loop_
_entity_poly.entity_id
_entity_poly.type
_entity_poly.pdbx_seq_one_letter_code
_entity_poly.pdbx_strand_id
1 'polypeptide(L)'
;MKSLPVGIQTLPEIINGGYIYVDKTEYIHKLFRGKYYFLSRPRRFGKSLLVSTLKEIFSGNKELFKRLYIYDKITWEKHPVIHIDFSILDYRNASLYEALNNYLDKIAKENKISKVKLKGLSLKDKFVELIQSLSKTNQVVVLIDEYDKPIIDYIDDIKQAEENRLVLKNFYSVIKPLDAYLKFVFITGVSKFSHVSVFSDLNNLLDITFHVDYACMLGYTQEEMEYSFKDYLPLIEKKGFSRNQLLSEIKKWYNGYSWDGENFVYNPFSVLNFLSNRDFGDYWFRSGTPSFLIKLLKKNSYSVSSLSQLIINKNLVDRYEINNIDITVLLLQTGYLTIKHKNILNQNITLDFPNFEVENSFYNYLFADYIEKNYTENFSIISLLQNSLENNNLNDFIASLTSIFSNITYHQVRADEAYFHTVFFLIIKMLGFNIECEVLTNIGRIDAVIKTKTTIYIIEFKLSDAETALQQIKDKKYHEKYLENKKQIILLGIGFNKNKRNIEDWKVEILNS
;
A
#
# COMPACT_ATOMS: atom_id res chain seq x y z
N MET A 1 15.10 -10.59 -26.57
CA MET A 1 14.51 -10.19 -25.27
C MET A 1 13.88 -8.81 -25.45
N LYS A 2 12.60 -8.62 -25.09
CA LYS A 2 11.93 -7.31 -25.13
C LYS A 2 12.34 -6.45 -23.93
N SER A 3 12.34 -5.12 -24.04
CA SER A 3 12.68 -4.20 -22.95
C SER A 3 11.60 -4.16 -21.84
N LEU A 4 11.99 -3.83 -20.61
CA LEU A 4 11.07 -3.62 -19.49
C LEU A 4 10.44 -2.22 -19.56
N PRO A 5 9.11 -2.06 -19.41
CA PRO A 5 8.45 -0.75 -19.44
C PRO A 5 8.54 0.00 -18.09
N VAL A 6 9.73 0.14 -17.52
CA VAL A 6 9.91 0.81 -16.22
C VAL A 6 9.49 2.27 -16.32
N GLY A 7 8.44 2.66 -15.59
CA GLY A 7 7.94 4.04 -15.56
C GLY A 7 7.07 4.46 -16.75
N ILE A 8 6.91 3.61 -17.77
CA ILE A 8 6.05 3.89 -18.93
C ILE A 8 4.60 3.61 -18.56
N GLN A 9 3.72 4.58 -18.81
CA GLN A 9 2.30 4.52 -18.44
C GLN A 9 1.35 4.55 -19.63
N THR A 10 1.86 4.65 -20.86
CA THR A 10 1.03 4.72 -22.07
C THR A 10 1.12 3.44 -22.89
N LEU A 11 -0.02 2.90 -23.29
CA LEU A 11 -0.06 1.69 -24.12
C LEU A 11 0.68 1.88 -25.47
N PRO A 12 0.48 2.99 -26.21
CA PRO A 12 1.15 3.16 -27.50
C PRO A 12 2.68 3.10 -27.40
N GLU A 13 3.26 3.68 -26.35
CA GLU A 13 4.70 3.67 -26.14
C GLU A 13 5.22 2.26 -25.82
N ILE A 14 4.50 1.50 -24.98
CA ILE A 14 4.85 0.12 -24.65
C ILE A 14 4.82 -0.76 -25.91
N ILE A 15 3.75 -0.68 -26.70
CA ILE A 15 3.58 -1.54 -27.88
C ILE A 15 4.56 -1.14 -29.00
N ASN A 16 4.60 0.14 -29.37
CA ASN A 16 5.44 0.61 -30.48
C ASN A 16 6.94 0.57 -30.13
N GLY A 17 7.29 0.77 -28.86
CA GLY A 17 8.67 0.65 -28.38
C GLY A 17 9.15 -0.79 -28.19
N GLY A 18 8.30 -1.79 -28.44
CA GLY A 18 8.67 -3.21 -28.32
C GLY A 18 8.90 -3.68 -26.88
N TYR A 19 8.30 -3.00 -25.90
CA TYR A 19 8.39 -3.35 -24.49
C TYR A 19 7.52 -4.59 -24.17
N ILE A 20 7.80 -5.21 -23.02
CA ILE A 20 6.94 -6.25 -22.46
C ILE A 20 5.62 -5.62 -22.01
N TYR A 21 4.49 -6.17 -22.47
CA TYR A 21 3.15 -5.85 -22.00
C TYR A 21 2.50 -7.13 -21.48
N VAL A 22 2.08 -7.12 -20.22
CA VAL A 22 1.28 -8.21 -19.65
C VAL A 22 -0.18 -7.93 -20.00
N ASP A 23 -0.77 -8.80 -20.81
CA ASP A 23 -2.10 -8.58 -21.37
C ASP A 23 -3.21 -8.72 -20.32
N LYS A 24 -3.88 -7.61 -20.02
CA LYS A 24 -5.04 -7.54 -19.11
C LYS A 24 -6.35 -7.26 -19.84
N THR A 25 -6.35 -7.33 -21.17
CA THR A 25 -7.49 -6.88 -21.96
C THR A 25 -8.71 -7.80 -21.88
N GLU A 26 -8.57 -9.01 -21.35
CA GLU A 26 -9.70 -9.87 -20.97
C GLU A 26 -10.59 -9.23 -19.90
N TYR A 27 -9.99 -8.62 -18.86
CA TYR A 27 -10.74 -7.91 -17.83
C TYR A 27 -11.47 -6.69 -18.40
N ILE A 28 -10.83 -5.98 -19.33
CA ILE A 28 -11.45 -4.84 -20.03
C ILE A 28 -12.66 -5.30 -20.84
N HIS A 29 -12.55 -6.42 -21.55
CA HIS A 29 -13.69 -6.98 -22.27
C HIS A 29 -14.87 -7.30 -21.33
N LYS A 30 -14.61 -7.79 -20.11
CA LYS A 30 -15.65 -8.00 -19.08
C LYS A 30 -16.32 -6.69 -18.66
N LEU A 31 -15.57 -5.58 -18.56
CA LEU A 31 -16.13 -4.26 -18.24
C LEU A 31 -17.13 -3.77 -19.29
N PHE A 32 -17.07 -4.23 -20.53
CA PHE A 32 -18.00 -3.78 -21.57
C PHE A 32 -19.43 -4.30 -21.41
N ARG A 33 -19.69 -5.14 -20.39
CA ARG A 33 -21.04 -5.54 -19.97
C ARG A 33 -21.79 -4.43 -19.22
N GLY A 34 -21.07 -3.46 -18.68
CA GLY A 34 -21.63 -2.31 -17.99
C GLY A 34 -21.08 -1.00 -18.53
N LYS A 35 -21.36 0.08 -17.81
CA LYS A 35 -21.10 1.44 -18.29
C LYS A 35 -20.37 2.33 -17.29
N TYR A 36 -20.63 2.18 -16.00
CA TYR A 36 -20.13 3.07 -14.95
C TYR A 36 -19.31 2.29 -13.95
N TYR A 37 -18.01 2.52 -13.93
CA TYR A 37 -17.07 1.75 -13.12
C TYR A 37 -16.17 2.64 -12.28
N PHE A 38 -15.93 2.18 -11.06
CA PHE A 38 -14.91 2.72 -10.17
C PHE A 38 -13.91 1.62 -9.77
N LEU A 39 -12.63 1.93 -9.82
CA LEU A 39 -11.57 1.02 -9.36
C LEU A 39 -10.55 1.79 -8.52
N SER A 40 -10.39 1.41 -7.27
CA SER A 40 -9.26 1.86 -6.43
C SER A 40 -8.17 0.79 -6.38
N ARG A 41 -6.92 1.23 -6.52
CA ARG A 41 -5.73 0.42 -6.26
C ARG A 41 -4.63 1.32 -5.70
N PRO A 42 -3.67 0.77 -4.91
CA PRO A 42 -2.52 1.52 -4.46
C PRO A 42 -1.73 2.16 -5.60
N ARG A 43 -0.86 3.11 -5.27
CA ARG A 43 0.06 3.74 -6.24
C ARG A 43 0.88 2.67 -6.98
N ARG A 44 1.29 2.99 -8.21
CA ARG A 44 2.18 2.13 -9.03
C ARG A 44 1.65 0.72 -9.36
N PHE A 45 0.32 0.51 -9.30
CA PHE A 45 -0.33 -0.77 -9.69
C PHE A 45 -0.75 -0.88 -11.16
N GLY A 46 -0.50 0.15 -11.98
CA GLY A 46 -0.85 0.15 -13.41
C GLY A 46 -2.22 0.77 -13.75
N LYS A 47 -2.81 1.55 -12.83
CA LYS A 47 -4.07 2.29 -13.06
C LYS A 47 -4.01 3.18 -14.31
N SER A 48 -3.00 4.05 -14.41
CA SER A 48 -2.82 4.95 -15.55
C SER A 48 -2.58 4.20 -16.87
N LEU A 49 -1.89 3.05 -16.83
CA LEU A 49 -1.74 2.19 -18.00
C LEU A 49 -3.07 1.57 -18.42
N LEU A 50 -3.92 1.16 -17.47
CA LEU A 50 -5.28 0.71 -17.76
C LEU A 50 -6.12 1.83 -18.37
N VAL A 51 -6.07 3.05 -17.83
CA VAL A 51 -6.76 4.22 -18.37
C VAL A 51 -6.28 4.53 -19.79
N SER A 52 -4.97 4.51 -20.04
CA SER A 52 -4.40 4.63 -21.39
C SER A 52 -4.90 3.52 -22.30
N THR A 53 -4.94 2.27 -21.84
CA THR A 53 -5.42 1.12 -22.63
C THR A 53 -6.89 1.31 -23.02
N LEU A 54 -7.76 1.71 -22.09
CA LEU A 54 -9.17 2.03 -22.35
C LEU A 54 -9.31 3.17 -23.36
N LYS A 55 -8.54 4.25 -23.21
CA LYS A 55 -8.52 5.38 -24.14
C LYS A 55 -8.21 4.92 -25.57
N GLU A 56 -7.19 4.08 -25.75
CA GLU A 56 -6.79 3.58 -27.06
C GLU A 56 -7.85 2.65 -27.69
N ILE A 57 -8.52 1.82 -26.87
CA ILE A 57 -9.63 0.98 -27.33
C ILE A 57 -10.77 1.85 -27.88
N PHE A 58 -11.26 2.79 -27.07
CA PHE A 58 -12.38 3.65 -27.47
C PHE A 58 -12.01 4.67 -28.55
N SER A 59 -10.72 4.98 -28.72
CA SER A 59 -10.24 5.79 -29.85
C SER A 59 -10.21 5.02 -31.18
N GLY A 60 -10.45 3.70 -31.15
CA GLY A 60 -10.47 2.84 -32.34
C GLY A 60 -9.08 2.42 -32.83
N ASN A 61 -8.04 2.51 -31.99
CA ASN A 61 -6.65 2.25 -32.39
C ASN A 61 -6.32 0.74 -32.43
N LYS A 62 -7.08 0.00 -33.24
CA LYS A 62 -7.07 -1.47 -33.38
C LYS A 62 -5.67 -2.08 -33.51
N GLU A 63 -4.79 -1.41 -34.25
CA GLU A 63 -3.46 -1.90 -34.57
C GLU A 63 -2.57 -2.10 -33.33
N LEU A 64 -2.76 -1.29 -32.28
CA LEU A 64 -2.03 -1.41 -31.01
C LEU A 64 -2.35 -2.72 -30.27
N PHE A 65 -3.46 -3.37 -30.61
CA PHE A 65 -3.97 -4.54 -29.92
C PHE A 65 -3.70 -5.84 -30.68
N LYS A 66 -2.96 -5.79 -31.79
CA LYS A 66 -2.55 -6.99 -32.52
C LYS A 66 -1.86 -7.96 -31.56
N ARG A 67 -2.44 -9.16 -31.39
CA ARG A 67 -2.01 -10.25 -30.48
C ARG A 67 -2.42 -10.08 -29.01
N LEU A 68 -3.24 -9.10 -28.67
CA LEU A 68 -3.89 -9.01 -27.36
C LEU A 68 -5.27 -9.67 -27.41
N TYR A 69 -5.74 -10.18 -26.27
CA TYR A 69 -7.00 -10.92 -26.12
C TYR A 69 -8.18 -10.17 -26.72
N ILE A 70 -8.29 -8.86 -26.53
CA ILE A 70 -9.45 -8.07 -26.96
C ILE A 70 -9.54 -7.84 -28.47
N TYR A 71 -8.47 -8.11 -29.23
CA TYR A 71 -8.35 -7.73 -30.65
C TYR A 71 -9.53 -8.14 -31.53
N ASP A 72 -9.99 -9.39 -31.35
CA ASP A 72 -11.06 -10.03 -32.10
C ASP A 72 -12.36 -10.18 -31.29
N LYS A 73 -12.44 -9.58 -30.10
CA LYS A 73 -13.59 -9.72 -29.18
C LYS A 73 -14.58 -8.56 -29.25
N ILE A 74 -14.19 -7.46 -29.90
CA ILE A 74 -14.99 -6.24 -29.96
C ILE A 74 -15.08 -5.69 -31.38
N THR A 75 -16.12 -4.88 -31.59
CA THR A 75 -16.18 -3.97 -32.74
C THR A 75 -15.37 -2.71 -32.42
N TRP A 76 -14.46 -2.34 -33.33
CA TRP A 76 -13.57 -1.19 -33.17
C TRP A 76 -14.25 0.12 -33.57
N GLU A 77 -15.28 0.49 -32.81
CA GLU A 77 -15.99 1.75 -32.97
C GLU A 77 -15.23 2.90 -32.31
N LYS A 78 -15.14 4.03 -33.01
CA LYS A 78 -14.49 5.24 -32.48
C LYS A 78 -15.48 6.08 -31.68
N HIS A 79 -15.09 6.43 -30.46
CA HIS A 79 -15.81 7.31 -29.55
C HIS A 79 -14.95 8.51 -29.17
N PRO A 80 -15.54 9.70 -28.98
CA PRO A 80 -14.83 10.80 -28.31
C PRO A 80 -14.45 10.41 -26.89
N VAL A 81 -13.21 10.70 -26.48
CA VAL A 81 -12.72 10.38 -25.14
C VAL A 81 -12.34 11.66 -24.40
N ILE A 82 -12.98 11.90 -23.27
CA ILE A 82 -12.58 12.89 -22.28
C ILE A 82 -11.71 12.15 -21.26
N HIS A 83 -10.42 12.49 -21.22
CA HIS A 83 -9.49 11.97 -20.22
C HIS A 83 -9.06 13.11 -19.29
N ILE A 84 -9.32 12.96 -18.00
CA ILE A 84 -8.90 13.91 -16.97
C ILE A 84 -7.96 13.19 -16.01
N ASP A 85 -6.70 13.59 -16.01
CA ASP A 85 -5.70 13.18 -15.04
C ASP A 85 -5.52 14.32 -14.04
N PHE A 86 -5.91 14.09 -12.79
CA PHE A 86 -5.78 15.11 -11.75
C PHE A 86 -4.32 15.36 -11.36
N SER A 87 -3.38 14.46 -11.67
CA SER A 87 -1.96 14.65 -11.33
C SER A 87 -1.27 15.80 -12.06
N ILE A 88 -1.83 16.23 -13.20
CA ILE A 88 -1.30 17.32 -14.02
C ILE A 88 -2.04 18.65 -13.82
N LEU A 89 -3.06 18.69 -12.96
CA LEU A 89 -3.81 19.92 -12.68
C LEU A 89 -3.06 20.77 -11.64
N ASP A 90 -2.91 22.06 -11.94
CA ASP A 90 -2.31 23.01 -11.00
C ASP A 90 -3.35 23.59 -10.04
N TYR A 91 -3.88 22.74 -9.16
CA TYR A 91 -4.77 23.15 -8.07
C TYR A 91 -4.00 23.57 -6.80
N ARG A 92 -2.67 23.72 -6.88
CA ARG A 92 -1.85 24.22 -5.77
C ARG A 92 -1.60 25.72 -5.86
N ASN A 93 -1.40 26.23 -7.08
CA ASN A 93 -1.27 27.67 -7.31
C ASN A 93 -2.61 28.34 -7.65
N ALA A 94 -3.58 27.59 -8.16
CA ALA A 94 -4.95 28.02 -8.40
C ALA A 94 -5.94 27.18 -7.59
N SER A 95 -7.18 27.63 -7.46
CA SER A 95 -8.22 26.77 -6.87
C SER A 95 -8.51 25.55 -7.76
N LEU A 96 -8.95 24.43 -7.17
CA LEU A 96 -9.36 23.24 -7.94
C LEU A 96 -10.43 23.58 -8.99
N TYR A 97 -11.34 24.50 -8.64
CA TYR A 97 -12.38 24.98 -9.54
C TYR A 97 -11.79 25.65 -10.80
N GLU A 98 -10.82 26.55 -10.64
CA GLU A 98 -10.16 27.22 -11.76
C GLU A 98 -9.31 26.26 -12.59
N ALA A 99 -8.55 25.37 -11.93
CA ALA A 99 -7.73 24.37 -12.60
C ALA A 99 -8.57 23.46 -13.51
N LEU A 100 -9.70 22.96 -13.00
CA LEU A 100 -10.63 22.15 -13.79
C LEU A 100 -11.28 22.96 -14.93
N ASN A 101 -11.70 24.20 -14.68
CA ASN A 101 -12.30 25.04 -15.72
C ASN A 101 -11.35 25.26 -16.89
N ASN A 102 -10.09 25.60 -16.61
CA ASN A 102 -9.06 25.79 -17.62
C ASN A 102 -8.76 24.49 -18.37
N TYR A 103 -8.78 23.36 -17.66
CA TYR A 103 -8.55 22.05 -18.27
C TYR A 103 -9.70 21.63 -19.21
N LEU A 104 -10.95 21.89 -18.85
CA LEU A 104 -12.09 21.64 -19.76
C LEU A 104 -12.00 22.47 -21.05
N ASP A 105 -11.61 23.74 -20.94
CA ASP A 105 -11.39 24.59 -22.13
C ASP A 105 -10.23 24.06 -22.99
N LYS A 106 -9.17 23.52 -22.37
CA LYS A 106 -8.08 22.84 -23.08
C LYS A 106 -8.57 21.61 -23.86
N ILE A 107 -9.36 20.73 -23.23
CA ILE A 107 -9.93 19.54 -23.90
C ILE A 107 -10.82 19.96 -25.07
N ALA A 108 -11.65 21.00 -24.89
CA ALA A 108 -12.52 21.53 -25.95
C ALA A 108 -11.70 22.01 -27.17
N LYS A 109 -10.60 22.72 -26.91
CA LYS A 109 -9.68 23.20 -27.94
C LYS A 109 -8.99 22.04 -28.68
N GLU A 110 -8.49 21.04 -27.97
CA GLU A 110 -7.83 19.86 -28.55
C GLU A 110 -8.77 19.06 -29.45
N ASN A 111 -10.05 18.97 -29.08
CA ASN A 111 -11.09 18.30 -29.87
C ASN A 111 -11.70 19.19 -30.97
N LYS A 112 -11.12 20.36 -31.24
CA LYS A 112 -11.57 21.31 -32.30
C LYS A 112 -13.06 21.63 -32.21
N ILE A 113 -13.61 21.68 -31.00
CA ILE A 113 -14.97 22.17 -30.81
C ILE A 113 -14.98 23.61 -31.32
N SER A 114 -15.97 23.97 -32.14
CA SER A 114 -16.01 25.22 -32.93
C SER A 114 -15.91 26.52 -32.12
N LYS A 115 -15.90 26.44 -30.78
CA LYS A 115 -15.64 27.52 -29.84
C LYS A 115 -14.37 27.22 -29.03
N VAL A 116 -13.43 28.17 -29.00
CA VAL A 116 -12.16 28.05 -28.25
C VAL A 116 -12.36 28.05 -26.73
N LYS A 117 -13.50 28.57 -26.25
CA LYS A 117 -13.89 28.56 -24.83
C LYS A 117 -15.32 28.06 -24.70
N LEU A 118 -15.57 27.20 -23.72
CA LEU A 118 -16.91 26.78 -23.32
C LEU A 118 -17.65 27.99 -22.72
N LYS A 119 -18.95 28.09 -23.01
CA LYS A 119 -19.83 29.19 -22.58
C LYS A 119 -20.54 28.94 -21.25
N GLY A 120 -20.45 27.72 -20.71
CA GLY A 120 -20.99 27.40 -19.39
C GLY A 120 -20.54 28.40 -18.31
N LEU A 121 -21.50 28.88 -17.52
CA LEU A 121 -21.27 29.88 -16.47
C LEU A 121 -20.62 29.26 -15.22
N SER A 122 -20.89 27.97 -14.98
CA SER A 122 -20.25 27.17 -13.93
C SER A 122 -19.38 26.05 -14.51
N LEU A 123 -18.51 25.49 -13.67
CA LEU A 123 -17.72 24.30 -14.00
C LEU A 123 -18.61 23.13 -14.47
N LYS A 124 -19.75 22.94 -13.81
CA LYS A 124 -20.76 21.94 -14.15
C LYS A 124 -21.35 22.19 -15.54
N ASP A 125 -21.73 23.42 -15.85
CA ASP A 125 -22.30 23.77 -17.16
C ASP A 125 -21.28 23.58 -18.28
N LYS A 126 -20.01 23.90 -18.04
CA LYS A 126 -18.94 23.66 -19.00
C LYS A 126 -18.75 22.17 -19.28
N PHE A 127 -18.78 21.34 -18.25
CA PHE A 127 -18.62 19.90 -18.45
C PHE A 127 -19.81 19.29 -19.21
N VAL A 128 -21.03 19.77 -18.94
CA VAL A 128 -22.23 19.44 -19.71
C VAL A 128 -22.08 19.86 -21.18
N GLU A 129 -21.69 21.11 -21.45
CA GLU A 129 -21.49 21.61 -22.82
C GLU A 129 -20.42 20.80 -23.57
N LEU A 130 -19.34 20.42 -22.90
CA LEU A 130 -18.27 19.60 -23.48
C LEU A 130 -18.79 18.22 -23.89
N ILE A 131 -19.44 17.50 -22.98
CA ILE A 131 -19.99 16.15 -23.26
C ILE A 131 -21.01 16.22 -24.40
N GLN A 132 -21.95 17.16 -24.35
CA GLN A 132 -22.99 17.32 -25.38
C GLN A 132 -22.41 17.75 -26.74
N SER A 133 -21.33 18.51 -26.75
CA SER A 133 -20.68 18.93 -27.99
C SER A 133 -19.93 17.78 -28.66
N LEU A 134 -19.24 16.96 -27.87
CA LEU A 134 -18.52 15.78 -28.37
C LEU A 134 -19.48 14.66 -28.80
N SER A 135 -20.60 14.51 -28.09
CA SER A 135 -21.58 13.44 -28.34
C SER A 135 -22.28 13.53 -29.70
N LYS A 136 -22.13 14.65 -30.42
CA LYS A 136 -22.63 14.84 -31.79
C LYS A 136 -22.04 13.86 -32.80
N THR A 137 -20.87 13.30 -32.52
CA THR A 137 -20.20 12.33 -33.41
C THR A 137 -20.50 10.89 -33.01
N ASN A 138 -20.39 10.59 -31.71
CA ASN A 138 -20.77 9.32 -31.10
C ASN A 138 -20.86 9.53 -29.58
N GLN A 139 -21.47 8.60 -28.84
CA GLN A 139 -21.50 8.64 -27.38
C GLN A 139 -20.08 8.79 -26.78
N VAL A 140 -19.94 9.59 -25.73
CA VAL A 140 -18.66 10.03 -25.15
C VAL A 140 -18.18 9.06 -24.09
N VAL A 141 -16.87 8.82 -24.06
CA VAL A 141 -16.20 8.06 -22.99
C VAL A 141 -15.54 9.03 -22.03
N VAL A 142 -15.78 8.87 -20.73
CA VAL A 142 -15.17 9.68 -19.67
C VAL A 142 -14.24 8.81 -18.85
N LEU A 143 -12.95 9.14 -18.88
CA LEU A 143 -11.91 8.45 -18.11
C LEU A 143 -11.30 9.44 -17.13
N ILE A 144 -11.30 9.10 -15.85
CA ILE A 144 -10.77 9.93 -14.77
C ILE A 144 -9.68 9.16 -14.05
N ASP A 145 -8.48 9.72 -14.00
CA ASP A 145 -7.33 9.18 -13.27
C ASP A 145 -6.96 10.08 -12.08
N GLU A 146 -6.45 9.47 -11.01
CA GLU A 146 -6.05 10.13 -9.75
C GLU A 146 -7.15 11.05 -9.16
N TYR A 147 -8.43 10.64 -9.25
CA TYR A 147 -9.59 11.46 -8.91
C TYR A 147 -9.58 12.07 -7.49
N ASP A 148 -8.89 11.40 -6.57
CA ASP A 148 -8.81 11.71 -5.15
C ASP A 148 -7.56 12.53 -4.77
N LYS A 149 -6.64 12.75 -5.73
CA LYS A 149 -5.41 13.49 -5.51
C LYS A 149 -5.61 14.91 -4.96
N PRO A 150 -6.60 15.71 -5.40
CA PRO A 150 -6.84 17.03 -4.81
C PRO A 150 -7.29 16.99 -3.34
N ILE A 151 -7.77 15.85 -2.85
CA ILE A 151 -8.12 15.67 -1.44
C ILE A 151 -6.91 15.14 -0.66
N ILE A 152 -6.23 14.12 -1.21
CA ILE A 152 -5.06 13.50 -0.57
C ILE A 152 -3.90 14.48 -0.39
N ASP A 153 -3.65 15.34 -1.39
CA ASP A 153 -2.58 16.33 -1.32
C ASP A 153 -2.78 17.35 -0.17
N TYR A 154 -4.01 17.52 0.32
CA TYR A 154 -4.39 18.40 1.43
C TYR A 154 -4.89 17.64 2.65
N ILE A 155 -4.52 16.37 2.81
CA ILE A 155 -5.02 15.56 3.94
C ILE A 155 -4.55 16.07 5.32
N ASP A 156 -3.46 16.84 5.36
CA ASP A 156 -2.99 17.60 6.54
C ASP A 156 -3.74 18.94 6.75
N ASP A 157 -4.53 19.41 5.76
CA ASP A 157 -5.38 20.61 5.78
C ASP A 157 -6.84 20.23 5.47
N ILE A 158 -7.55 19.81 6.52
CA ILE A 158 -8.93 19.32 6.43
C ILE A 158 -9.85 20.34 5.77
N LYS A 159 -9.64 21.64 6.00
CA LYS A 159 -10.48 22.68 5.42
C LYS A 159 -10.35 22.71 3.90
N GLN A 160 -9.12 22.75 3.39
CA GLN A 160 -8.89 22.75 1.95
C GLN A 160 -9.31 21.43 1.29
N ALA A 161 -9.11 20.29 1.97
CA ALA A 161 -9.58 18.99 1.52
C ALA A 161 -11.11 18.94 1.38
N GLU A 162 -11.85 19.49 2.34
CA GLU A 162 -13.32 19.60 2.30
C GLU A 162 -13.82 20.54 1.19
N GLU A 163 -13.16 21.68 0.98
CA GLU A 163 -13.46 22.58 -0.14
C GLU A 163 -13.28 21.87 -1.49
N ASN A 164 -12.16 21.15 -1.67
CA ASN A 164 -11.89 20.38 -2.87
C ASN A 164 -12.92 19.25 -3.06
N ARG A 165 -13.32 18.57 -1.99
CA ARG A 165 -14.39 17.56 -2.00
C ARG A 165 -15.71 18.11 -2.53
N LEU A 166 -16.10 19.31 -2.11
CA LEU A 166 -17.33 19.96 -2.58
C LEU A 166 -17.27 20.31 -4.07
N VAL A 167 -16.13 20.81 -4.55
CA VAL A 167 -15.91 21.06 -5.99
C VAL A 167 -16.05 19.77 -6.80
N LEU A 168 -15.40 18.69 -6.35
CA LEU A 168 -15.47 17.38 -7.01
C LEU A 168 -16.89 16.81 -7.00
N LYS A 169 -17.60 16.88 -5.87
CA LYS A 169 -18.99 16.42 -5.78
C LYS A 169 -19.88 17.11 -6.83
N ASN A 170 -19.79 18.44 -6.89
CA ASN A 170 -20.55 19.23 -7.87
C ASN A 170 -20.16 18.87 -9.31
N PHE A 171 -18.87 18.67 -9.57
CA PHE A 171 -18.34 18.32 -10.88
C PHE A 171 -18.87 16.97 -11.38
N TYR A 172 -18.84 15.91 -10.57
CA TYR A 172 -19.29 14.58 -10.99
C TYR A 172 -20.81 14.41 -11.03
N SER A 173 -21.57 15.30 -10.37
CA SER A 173 -23.05 15.26 -10.33
C SER A 173 -23.72 15.27 -11.73
N VAL A 174 -23.01 15.73 -12.76
CA VAL A 174 -23.52 15.81 -14.14
C VAL A 174 -23.51 14.48 -14.88
N ILE A 175 -22.71 13.51 -14.43
CA ILE A 175 -22.49 12.27 -15.18
C ILE A 175 -23.79 11.48 -15.30
N LYS A 176 -24.54 11.33 -14.19
CA LYS A 176 -25.82 10.61 -14.15
C LYS A 176 -26.89 11.18 -15.10
N PRO A 177 -27.22 12.49 -15.08
CA PRO A 177 -28.23 13.05 -15.99
C PRO A 177 -27.80 13.05 -17.47
N LEU A 178 -26.50 12.88 -17.77
CA LEU A 178 -25.98 12.82 -19.13
C LEU A 178 -25.88 11.40 -19.68
N ASP A 179 -26.54 10.41 -19.07
CA ASP A 179 -26.44 9.00 -19.45
C ASP A 179 -26.61 8.76 -20.96
N ALA A 180 -27.60 9.37 -21.60
CA ALA A 180 -27.86 9.21 -23.04
C ALA A 180 -26.66 9.59 -23.93
N TYR A 181 -25.80 10.51 -23.48
CA TYR A 181 -24.63 10.98 -24.20
C TYR A 181 -23.36 10.18 -23.92
N LEU A 182 -23.37 9.30 -22.92
CA LEU A 182 -22.20 8.59 -22.45
C LEU A 182 -22.16 7.16 -22.99
N LYS A 183 -20.99 6.68 -23.41
CA LYS A 183 -20.75 5.30 -23.79
C LYS A 183 -20.20 4.49 -22.62
N PHE A 184 -19.26 5.08 -21.88
CA PHE A 184 -18.52 4.43 -20.82
C PHE A 184 -17.92 5.48 -19.88
N VAL A 185 -17.90 5.18 -18.58
CA VAL A 185 -17.32 6.02 -17.54
C VAL A 185 -16.45 5.15 -16.64
N PHE A 186 -15.19 5.52 -16.50
CA PHE A 186 -14.25 4.85 -15.61
C PHE A 186 -13.52 5.87 -14.75
N ILE A 187 -13.56 5.66 -13.44
CA ILE A 187 -12.90 6.52 -12.46
C ILE A 187 -11.95 5.68 -11.63
N THR A 188 -10.71 6.15 -11.47
CA THR A 188 -9.70 5.45 -10.70
C THR A 188 -8.86 6.39 -9.86
N GLY A 189 -8.28 5.84 -8.78
CA GLY A 189 -7.50 6.58 -7.79
C GLY A 189 -6.87 5.65 -6.76
N VAL A 190 -6.27 6.24 -5.74
CA VAL A 190 -5.58 5.46 -4.68
C VAL A 190 -6.56 5.00 -3.62
N SER A 191 -7.41 5.88 -3.15
CA SER A 191 -8.27 5.70 -1.99
C SER A 191 -9.74 5.68 -2.36
N LYS A 192 -10.59 5.30 -1.40
CA LYS A 192 -12.03 5.53 -1.47
C LYS A 192 -12.51 6.61 -0.50
N PHE A 193 -11.62 7.35 0.17
CA PHE A 193 -11.98 8.38 1.17
C PHE A 193 -12.98 9.40 0.65
N SER A 194 -12.84 9.72 -0.63
CA SER A 194 -13.70 10.66 -1.32
C SER A 194 -14.91 9.98 -1.96
N HIS A 195 -14.92 8.66 -2.17
CA HIS A 195 -15.91 7.98 -3.01
C HIS A 195 -17.36 8.21 -2.54
N VAL A 196 -17.70 7.90 -1.28
CA VAL A 196 -19.08 8.00 -0.78
C VAL A 196 -19.57 9.47 -0.74
N SER A 197 -18.68 10.40 -0.41
CA SER A 197 -19.02 11.82 -0.33
C SER A 197 -19.02 12.57 -1.66
N VAL A 198 -18.09 12.24 -2.55
CA VAL A 198 -17.90 12.89 -3.86
C VAL A 198 -18.89 12.31 -4.86
N PHE A 199 -19.21 11.02 -4.76
CA PHE A 199 -20.15 10.35 -5.65
C PHE A 199 -21.52 10.13 -5.02
N SER A 200 -21.88 10.85 -3.95
CA SER A 200 -23.23 10.76 -3.36
C SER A 200 -24.34 11.00 -4.39
N ASP A 201 -24.06 11.88 -5.35
CA ASP A 201 -24.98 12.26 -6.42
C ASP A 201 -24.80 11.38 -7.69
N LEU A 202 -23.75 10.53 -7.69
CA LEU A 202 -23.37 9.58 -8.74
C LEU A 202 -23.49 8.14 -8.24
N ASN A 203 -24.68 7.78 -7.77
CA ASN A 203 -24.97 6.49 -7.12
C ASN A 203 -25.10 5.28 -8.06
N ASN A 204 -24.72 5.41 -9.33
CA ASN A 204 -24.75 4.36 -10.35
C ASN A 204 -23.36 3.80 -10.71
N LEU A 205 -22.29 4.25 -10.03
CA LEU A 205 -20.96 3.68 -10.19
C LEU A 205 -20.89 2.29 -9.55
N LEU A 206 -20.50 1.29 -10.36
CA LEU A 206 -20.16 -0.03 -9.85
C LEU A 206 -18.71 -0.03 -9.37
N ASP A 207 -18.52 -0.13 -8.06
CA ASP A 207 -17.19 -0.29 -7.45
C ASP A 207 -16.69 -1.73 -7.63
N ILE A 208 -15.69 -1.90 -8.50
CA ILE A 208 -15.07 -3.20 -8.79
C ILE A 208 -13.81 -3.47 -7.96
N THR A 209 -13.48 -2.62 -6.98
CA THR A 209 -12.25 -2.72 -6.18
C THR A 209 -12.09 -4.07 -5.50
N PHE A 210 -13.15 -4.58 -4.87
CA PHE A 210 -13.16 -5.87 -4.15
C PHE A 210 -14.00 -6.94 -4.86
N HIS A 211 -14.33 -6.71 -6.14
CA HIS A 211 -15.11 -7.64 -6.94
C HIS A 211 -14.21 -8.76 -7.47
N VAL A 212 -14.61 -10.01 -7.25
CA VAL A 212 -13.78 -11.20 -7.53
C VAL A 212 -13.33 -11.29 -8.99
N ASP A 213 -14.23 -11.01 -9.94
CA ASP A 213 -13.91 -11.03 -11.38
C ASP A 213 -12.80 -10.06 -11.81
N TYR A 214 -12.46 -9.07 -10.99
CA TYR A 214 -11.48 -8.03 -11.29
C TYR A 214 -10.31 -8.01 -10.29
N ALA A 215 -10.21 -9.01 -9.41
CA ALA A 215 -9.17 -9.07 -8.37
C ALA A 215 -7.76 -8.96 -8.95
N CYS A 216 -7.49 -9.67 -10.05
CA CYS A 216 -6.20 -9.70 -10.77
C CYS A 216 -6.14 -8.77 -11.99
N MET A 217 -7.10 -7.85 -12.16
CA MET A 217 -7.12 -6.91 -13.29
C MET A 217 -5.86 -6.01 -13.34
N LEU A 218 -5.32 -5.70 -12.16
CA LEU A 218 -4.08 -4.95 -11.96
C LEU A 218 -3.12 -5.78 -11.10
N GLY A 219 -1.81 -5.57 -11.27
CA GLY A 219 -0.80 -6.48 -10.73
C GLY A 219 -0.48 -7.64 -11.68
N TYR A 220 0.57 -8.40 -11.35
CA TYR A 220 0.91 -9.63 -12.09
C TYR A 220 0.57 -10.86 -11.25
N THR A 221 -0.07 -11.87 -11.82
CA THR A 221 -0.17 -13.19 -11.18
C THR A 221 1.20 -13.88 -11.20
N GLN A 222 1.32 -15.01 -10.48
CA GLN A 222 2.51 -15.85 -10.55
C GLN A 222 2.83 -16.27 -11.99
N GLU A 223 1.82 -16.79 -12.68
CA GLU A 223 1.93 -17.29 -14.05
C GLU A 223 2.30 -16.18 -15.02
N GLU A 224 1.68 -15.01 -14.89
CA GLU A 224 1.99 -13.85 -15.74
C GLU A 224 3.42 -13.35 -15.53
N MET A 225 3.89 -13.31 -14.27
CA MET A 225 5.25 -12.88 -13.93
C MET A 225 6.27 -13.85 -14.54
N GLU A 226 6.10 -15.16 -14.31
CA GLU A 226 7.00 -16.18 -14.84
C GLU A 226 7.00 -16.22 -16.37
N TYR A 227 5.82 -16.19 -17.00
CA TYR A 227 5.70 -16.28 -18.45
C TYR A 227 6.23 -15.03 -19.16
N SER A 228 5.83 -13.84 -18.69
CA SER A 228 6.15 -12.58 -19.38
C SER A 228 7.60 -12.18 -19.21
N PHE A 229 8.23 -12.56 -18.08
CA PHE A 229 9.60 -12.18 -17.75
C PHE A 229 10.60 -13.35 -17.77
N LYS A 230 10.21 -14.50 -18.36
CA LYS A 230 11.06 -15.72 -18.43
C LYS A 230 12.48 -15.48 -18.95
N ASP A 231 12.65 -14.55 -19.89
CA ASP A 231 13.94 -14.21 -20.50
C ASP A 231 14.86 -13.40 -19.55
N TYR A 232 14.28 -12.72 -18.55
CA TYR A 232 15.03 -11.92 -17.57
C TYR A 232 15.52 -12.76 -16.40
N LEU A 233 14.76 -13.78 -16.00
CA LEU A 233 15.09 -14.58 -14.82
C LEU A 233 16.51 -15.21 -14.88
N PRO A 234 17.00 -15.78 -16.01
CA PRO A 234 18.37 -16.29 -16.10
C PRO A 234 19.46 -15.22 -15.89
N LEU A 235 19.15 -13.93 -16.09
CA LEU A 235 20.11 -12.84 -15.89
C LEU A 235 20.33 -12.51 -14.40
N ILE A 236 19.50 -13.06 -13.52
CA ILE A 236 19.47 -12.77 -12.08
C ILE A 236 19.85 -14.01 -11.26
N GLU A 237 19.79 -15.20 -11.88
CA GLU A 237 20.22 -16.45 -11.25
C GLU A 237 21.71 -16.36 -10.86
N LYS A 238 21.97 -16.54 -9.55
CA LYS A 238 23.34 -16.60 -9.01
C LYS A 238 23.79 -18.05 -8.91
N LYS A 239 25.10 -18.29 -9.07
CA LYS A 239 25.68 -19.63 -8.92
C LYS A 239 25.35 -20.21 -7.53
N GLY A 240 24.75 -21.40 -7.49
CA GLY A 240 24.30 -22.04 -6.25
C GLY A 240 22.88 -21.67 -5.80
N PHE A 241 22.13 -20.90 -6.60
CA PHE A 241 20.76 -20.50 -6.32
C PHE A 241 19.83 -21.03 -7.41
N SER A 242 18.95 -21.97 -7.08
CA SER A 242 18.03 -22.58 -8.04
C SER A 242 16.94 -21.61 -8.50
N ARG A 243 16.40 -21.82 -9.71
CA ARG A 243 15.24 -21.07 -10.23
C ARG A 243 14.08 -21.03 -9.23
N ASN A 244 13.79 -22.14 -8.57
CA ASN A 244 12.70 -22.23 -7.59
C ASN A 244 12.97 -21.38 -6.34
N GLN A 245 14.22 -21.35 -5.86
CA GLN A 245 14.61 -20.46 -4.75
C GLN A 245 14.49 -18.99 -5.16
N LEU A 246 14.89 -18.64 -6.38
CA LEU A 246 14.72 -17.29 -6.91
C LEU A 246 13.25 -16.88 -6.99
N LEU A 247 12.40 -17.72 -7.57
CA LEU A 247 10.97 -17.44 -7.64
C LEU A 247 10.33 -17.33 -6.25
N SER A 248 10.77 -18.14 -5.28
CA SER A 248 10.31 -18.06 -3.89
C SER A 248 10.70 -16.73 -3.25
N GLU A 249 11.94 -16.26 -3.44
CA GLU A 249 12.37 -14.96 -2.90
C GLU A 249 11.67 -13.79 -3.61
N ILE A 250 11.51 -13.82 -4.94
CA ILE A 250 10.73 -12.81 -5.67
C ILE A 250 9.30 -12.76 -5.15
N LYS A 251 8.67 -13.93 -4.91
CA LYS A 251 7.33 -14.02 -4.33
C LYS A 251 7.27 -13.39 -2.94
N LYS A 252 8.20 -13.73 -2.05
CA LYS A 252 8.30 -13.18 -0.70
C LYS A 252 8.46 -11.65 -0.70
N TRP A 253 9.27 -11.13 -1.61
CA TRP A 253 9.55 -9.70 -1.70
C TRP A 253 8.42 -8.90 -2.32
N TYR A 254 7.80 -9.40 -3.40
CA TYR A 254 6.98 -8.56 -4.27
C TYR A 254 5.55 -9.04 -4.49
N ASN A 255 5.21 -10.28 -4.13
CA ASN A 255 3.84 -10.82 -4.19
C ASN A 255 3.18 -10.77 -2.81
N GLY A 256 1.87 -10.63 -2.82
CA GLY A 256 1.03 -10.93 -1.66
C GLY A 256 -0.08 -9.92 -1.46
N TYR A 257 -0.29 -9.01 -2.42
CA TYR A 257 -1.45 -8.14 -2.51
C TYR A 257 -2.67 -8.93 -3.01
N SER A 258 -3.80 -8.75 -2.35
CA SER A 258 -5.08 -9.32 -2.73
C SER A 258 -6.25 -8.41 -2.35
N TRP A 259 -7.33 -8.49 -3.15
CA TRP A 259 -8.61 -7.82 -2.91
C TRP A 259 -9.75 -8.79 -2.66
N ASP A 260 -9.51 -10.09 -2.82
CA ASP A 260 -10.46 -11.17 -2.57
C ASP A 260 -10.04 -12.11 -1.44
N GLY A 261 -8.76 -12.09 -1.03
CA GLY A 261 -8.19 -13.02 -0.05
C GLY A 261 -7.89 -14.41 -0.62
N GLU A 262 -8.03 -14.59 -1.94
CA GLU A 262 -7.86 -15.87 -2.64
C GLU A 262 -6.76 -15.75 -3.71
N ASN A 263 -6.83 -14.68 -4.52
CA ASN A 263 -5.90 -14.42 -5.58
C ASN A 263 -4.89 -13.35 -5.16
N PHE A 264 -3.60 -13.68 -5.31
CA PHE A 264 -2.49 -12.83 -4.90
C PHE A 264 -1.64 -12.40 -6.09
N VAL A 265 -1.35 -11.11 -6.16
CA VAL A 265 -0.59 -10.51 -7.26
C VAL A 265 0.66 -9.79 -6.77
N TYR A 266 1.64 -9.73 -7.67
CA TYR A 266 2.82 -8.92 -7.58
C TYR A 266 2.53 -7.44 -7.83
N ASN A 267 3.24 -6.56 -7.13
CA ASN A 267 3.33 -5.16 -7.52
C ASN A 267 4.12 -5.02 -8.84
N PRO A 268 3.53 -4.46 -9.92
CA PRO A 268 4.21 -4.34 -11.20
C PRO A 268 5.49 -3.50 -11.15
N PHE A 269 5.45 -2.38 -10.43
CA PHE A 269 6.57 -1.46 -10.36
C PHE A 269 7.77 -2.06 -9.62
N SER A 270 7.53 -2.77 -8.50
CA SER A 270 8.60 -3.47 -7.79
C SER A 270 9.23 -4.56 -8.65
N VAL A 271 8.43 -5.39 -9.31
CA VAL A 271 8.95 -6.45 -10.20
C VAL A 271 9.76 -5.86 -11.35
N LEU A 272 9.26 -4.83 -12.03
CA LEU A 272 9.97 -4.21 -13.15
C LEU A 272 11.31 -3.58 -12.71
N ASN A 273 11.36 -2.91 -11.57
CA ASN A 273 12.61 -2.34 -11.05
C ASN A 273 13.58 -3.42 -10.58
N PHE A 274 13.09 -4.47 -9.92
CA PHE A 274 13.89 -5.63 -9.52
C PHE A 274 14.55 -6.28 -10.75
N LEU A 275 13.79 -6.57 -11.79
CA LEU A 275 14.32 -7.19 -13.02
C LEU A 275 15.32 -6.27 -13.74
N SER A 276 15.08 -4.95 -13.70
CA SER A 276 15.97 -3.96 -14.32
C SER A 276 17.30 -3.83 -13.57
N ASN A 277 17.24 -3.70 -12.24
CA ASN A 277 18.41 -3.48 -11.38
C ASN A 277 19.13 -4.78 -11.01
N ARG A 278 18.44 -5.93 -11.15
CA ARG A 278 18.92 -7.27 -10.79
C ARG A 278 19.30 -7.39 -9.31
N ASP A 279 18.63 -6.63 -8.47
CA ASP A 279 18.84 -6.63 -7.03
C ASP A 279 17.51 -6.46 -6.29
N PHE A 280 17.41 -7.06 -5.10
CA PHE A 280 16.24 -6.89 -4.26
C PHE A 280 16.27 -5.51 -3.59
N GLY A 281 15.11 -4.89 -3.50
CA GLY A 281 14.97 -3.53 -3.00
C GLY A 281 13.53 -3.10 -2.81
N ASP A 282 13.38 -2.00 -2.08
CA ASP A 282 12.15 -1.36 -1.63
C ASP A 282 11.58 -0.34 -2.63
N TYR A 283 11.48 -0.76 -3.89
CA TYR A 283 11.09 0.07 -5.03
C TYR A 283 9.73 0.75 -4.89
N TRP A 284 8.67 0.03 -4.51
CA TRP A 284 7.34 0.59 -4.30
C TRP A 284 7.33 1.56 -3.13
N PHE A 285 7.96 1.20 -2.01
CA PHE A 285 7.98 2.04 -0.82
C PHE A 285 8.70 3.37 -1.08
N ARG A 286 9.87 3.34 -1.72
CA ARG A 286 10.62 4.56 -2.10
C ARG A 286 9.87 5.45 -3.09
N SER A 287 8.91 4.90 -3.83
CA SER A 287 8.12 5.69 -4.79
C SER A 287 7.15 6.67 -4.13
N GLY A 288 6.93 6.56 -2.80
CA GLY A 288 6.32 7.64 -2.04
C GLY A 288 6.14 7.31 -0.55
N THR A 289 6.56 8.24 0.29
CA THR A 289 6.66 8.08 1.75
C THR A 289 5.30 8.15 2.47
N PRO A 290 5.02 7.28 3.47
CA PRO A 290 3.79 7.30 4.28
C PRO A 290 3.69 8.42 5.33
N SER A 291 4.26 9.60 5.13
CA SER A 291 4.43 10.61 6.21
C SER A 291 3.12 10.94 6.96
N PHE A 292 2.01 11.13 6.26
CA PHE A 292 0.69 11.36 6.87
C PHE A 292 0.21 10.18 7.74
N LEU A 293 0.38 8.94 7.27
CA LEU A 293 -0.02 7.73 8.01
C LEU A 293 0.69 7.65 9.36
N ILE A 294 1.97 7.99 9.35
CA ILE A 294 2.85 7.91 10.52
C ILE A 294 2.45 8.98 11.54
N LYS A 295 2.20 10.22 11.08
CA LYS A 295 1.63 11.28 11.93
C LYS A 295 0.32 10.82 12.58
N LEU A 296 -0.55 10.15 11.81
CA LEU A 296 -1.86 9.72 12.28
C LEU A 296 -1.77 8.54 13.27
N LEU A 297 -0.87 7.58 13.04
CA LEU A 297 -0.55 6.50 13.98
C LEU A 297 -0.06 7.06 15.33
N LYS A 298 0.87 8.02 15.30
CA LYS A 298 1.39 8.69 16.50
C LYS A 298 0.28 9.45 17.25
N LYS A 299 -0.54 10.23 16.54
CA LYS A 299 -1.63 11.02 17.14
C LYS A 299 -2.66 10.15 17.86
N ASN A 300 -2.95 8.96 17.34
CA ASN A 300 -3.96 8.06 17.88
C ASN A 300 -3.41 7.01 18.86
N SER A 301 -2.12 7.08 19.22
CA SER A 301 -1.42 6.08 20.06
C SER A 301 -1.69 4.64 19.63
N TYR A 302 -1.73 4.39 18.31
CA TYR A 302 -2.08 3.08 17.78
C TYR A 302 -0.94 2.09 18.05
N SER A 303 -1.28 0.88 18.52
CA SER A 303 -0.26 -0.13 18.82
C SER A 303 0.37 -0.63 17.53
N VAL A 304 1.65 -0.32 17.32
CA VAL A 304 2.39 -0.76 16.12
C VAL A 304 2.51 -2.29 16.07
N SER A 305 2.53 -2.93 17.24
CA SER A 305 2.53 -4.40 17.38
C SER A 305 1.27 -5.06 16.82
N SER A 306 0.14 -4.35 16.80
CA SER A 306 -1.13 -4.89 16.33
C SER A 306 -1.35 -4.70 14.83
N LEU A 307 -0.37 -4.19 14.06
CA LEU A 307 -0.56 -3.91 12.63
C LEU A 307 -0.56 -5.16 11.74
N SER A 308 -0.19 -6.32 12.27
CA SER A 308 -0.23 -7.61 11.56
C SER A 308 -1.43 -8.47 12.01
N GLN A 309 -1.97 -9.27 11.09
CA GLN A 309 -3.10 -10.19 11.34
C GLN A 309 -4.37 -9.53 11.90
N LEU A 310 -4.63 -8.28 11.50
CA LEU A 310 -5.79 -7.52 11.93
C LEU A 310 -7.09 -8.16 11.41
N ILE A 311 -8.04 -8.41 12.30
CA ILE A 311 -9.37 -8.90 11.92
C ILE A 311 -10.37 -7.76 12.03
N ILE A 312 -10.97 -7.38 10.91
CA ILE A 312 -12.03 -6.36 10.87
C ILE A 312 -13.27 -6.89 10.16
N ASN A 313 -14.43 -6.30 10.46
CA ASN A 313 -15.63 -6.56 9.68
C ASN A 313 -15.55 -5.84 8.33
N LYS A 314 -15.86 -6.54 7.23
CA LYS A 314 -15.78 -6.00 5.86
C LYS A 314 -16.57 -4.70 5.69
N ASN A 315 -17.67 -4.51 6.40
CA ASN A 315 -18.50 -3.31 6.30
C ASN A 315 -17.76 -2.02 6.74
N LEU A 316 -16.68 -2.14 7.51
CA LEU A 316 -15.82 -1.00 7.84
C LEU A 316 -15.07 -0.47 6.63
N VAL A 317 -14.76 -1.34 5.66
CA VAL A 317 -14.08 -0.96 4.41
C VAL A 317 -14.99 -0.13 3.49
N ASP A 318 -16.27 0.02 3.80
CA ASP A 318 -17.17 0.89 3.03
C ASP A 318 -17.61 2.15 3.80
N ARG A 319 -17.17 2.31 5.07
CA ARG A 319 -17.48 3.48 5.92
C ARG A 319 -16.37 4.52 5.84
N TYR A 320 -16.74 5.78 5.58
CA TYR A 320 -15.78 6.88 5.44
C TYR A 320 -16.30 8.19 6.02
N GLU A 321 -15.49 8.80 6.89
CA GLU A 321 -15.63 10.18 7.35
C GLU A 321 -14.24 10.85 7.35
N ILE A 322 -14.08 11.96 6.63
CA ILE A 322 -12.81 12.71 6.58
C ILE A 322 -12.38 13.20 7.97
N ASN A 323 -13.35 13.43 8.85
CA ASN A 323 -13.11 13.84 10.23
C ASN A 323 -12.81 12.67 11.18
N ASN A 324 -13.02 11.42 10.75
CA ASN A 324 -12.80 10.22 11.57
C ASN A 324 -12.27 9.06 10.70
N ILE A 325 -11.01 9.19 10.29
CA ILE A 325 -10.36 8.21 9.40
C ILE A 325 -9.93 6.98 10.21
N ASP A 326 -10.50 5.82 9.89
CA ASP A 326 -10.04 4.53 10.40
C ASP A 326 -8.66 4.19 9.79
N ILE A 327 -7.64 4.10 10.66
CA ILE A 327 -6.24 3.78 10.30
C ILE A 327 -6.16 2.47 9.51
N THR A 328 -6.91 1.46 9.93
CA THR A 328 -6.83 0.11 9.35
C THR A 328 -7.33 0.13 7.91
N VAL A 329 -8.46 0.80 7.68
CA VAL A 329 -9.02 1.00 6.33
C VAL A 329 -8.05 1.82 5.47
N LEU A 330 -7.44 2.85 6.06
CA LEU A 330 -6.48 3.69 5.38
C LEU A 330 -5.21 2.95 4.95
N LEU A 331 -4.64 2.11 5.81
CA LEU A 331 -3.50 1.26 5.50
C LEU A 331 -3.83 0.26 4.39
N LEU A 332 -5.04 -0.31 4.39
CA LEU A 332 -5.51 -1.20 3.33
C LEU A 332 -5.59 -0.49 1.97
N GLN A 333 -6.24 0.67 1.91
CA GLN A 333 -6.43 1.40 0.65
C GLN A 333 -5.12 1.92 0.05
N THR A 334 -4.23 2.41 0.91
CA THR A 334 -2.94 2.96 0.48
C THR A 334 -1.92 1.88 0.14
N GLY A 335 -2.23 0.60 0.42
CA GLY A 335 -1.44 -0.57 0.04
C GLY A 335 -0.38 -0.99 1.04
N TYR A 336 -0.44 -0.51 2.28
CA TYR A 336 0.43 -1.00 3.37
C TYR A 336 -0.10 -2.29 3.98
N LEU A 337 -1.42 -2.47 4.00
CA LEU A 337 -2.07 -3.73 4.33
C LEU A 337 -2.85 -4.26 3.13
N THR A 338 -3.16 -5.54 3.16
CA THR A 338 -3.93 -6.23 2.14
C THR A 338 -4.76 -7.35 2.74
N ILE A 339 -5.76 -7.83 2.00
CA ILE A 339 -6.63 -8.90 2.48
C ILE A 339 -5.88 -10.23 2.36
N LYS A 340 -5.62 -10.91 3.47
CA LYS A 340 -5.03 -12.25 3.48
C LYS A 340 -6.07 -13.36 3.49
N HIS A 341 -7.23 -13.12 4.09
CA HIS A 341 -8.30 -14.09 4.19
C HIS A 341 -9.65 -13.39 4.33
N LYS A 342 -10.71 -13.98 3.78
CA LYS A 342 -12.10 -13.55 4.00
C LYS A 342 -12.90 -14.70 4.59
N ASN A 343 -13.52 -14.45 5.74
CA ASN A 343 -14.50 -15.36 6.32
C ASN A 343 -15.90 -14.96 5.83
N ILE A 344 -16.47 -15.80 4.95
CA ILE A 344 -17.77 -15.52 4.32
C ILE A 344 -18.92 -15.58 5.34
N LEU A 345 -18.81 -16.42 6.39
CA LEU A 345 -19.89 -16.66 7.34
C LEU A 345 -20.16 -15.45 8.24
N ASN A 346 -19.13 -14.71 8.64
CA ASN A 346 -19.25 -13.55 9.53
C ASN A 346 -18.84 -12.23 8.88
N GLN A 347 -18.54 -12.23 7.57
CA GLN A 347 -18.04 -11.09 6.81
C GLN A 347 -16.75 -10.47 7.37
N ASN A 348 -15.98 -11.20 8.18
CA ASN A 348 -14.70 -10.71 8.66
C ASN A 348 -13.61 -10.91 7.61
N ILE A 349 -12.68 -9.96 7.57
CA ILE A 349 -11.48 -10.03 6.74
C ILE A 349 -10.25 -9.93 7.62
N THR A 350 -9.24 -10.73 7.31
CA THR A 350 -7.92 -10.66 7.94
C THR A 350 -7.02 -9.82 7.04
N LEU A 351 -6.41 -8.80 7.63
CA LEU A 351 -5.49 -7.88 6.99
C LEU A 351 -4.07 -8.09 7.50
N ASP A 352 -3.10 -8.02 6.60
CA ASP A 352 -1.69 -8.08 6.95
C ASP A 352 -0.86 -7.34 5.88
N PHE A 353 0.43 -7.13 6.14
CA PHE A 353 1.35 -6.61 5.13
C PHE A 353 1.35 -7.51 3.88
N PRO A 354 1.40 -6.93 2.67
CA PRO A 354 1.37 -7.72 1.45
C PRO A 354 2.59 -8.62 1.34
N ASN A 355 3.78 -8.09 1.61
CA ASN A 355 5.05 -8.74 1.34
C ASN A 355 6.17 -8.16 2.21
N PHE A 356 7.37 -8.75 2.09
CA PHE A 356 8.54 -8.34 2.86
C PHE A 356 8.99 -6.92 2.56
N GLU A 357 8.92 -6.47 1.29
CA GLU A 357 9.25 -5.09 0.90
C GLU A 357 8.47 -4.07 1.75
N VAL A 358 7.15 -4.25 1.83
CA VAL A 358 6.29 -3.27 2.49
C VAL A 358 6.42 -3.37 4.01
N GLU A 359 6.40 -4.58 4.58
CA GLU A 359 6.53 -4.77 6.04
C GLU A 359 7.84 -4.18 6.56
N ASN A 360 8.97 -4.58 5.96
CA ASN A 360 10.29 -4.16 6.40
C ASN A 360 10.46 -2.64 6.25
N SER A 361 10.08 -2.07 5.10
CA SER A 361 10.24 -0.63 4.89
C SER A 361 9.31 0.20 5.77
N PHE A 362 8.10 -0.28 6.05
CA PHE A 362 7.18 0.41 6.95
C PHE A 362 7.71 0.47 8.38
N TYR A 363 8.20 -0.65 8.92
CA TYR A 363 8.81 -0.66 10.25
C TYR A 363 10.12 0.13 10.32
N ASN A 364 10.97 0.06 9.29
CA ASN A 364 12.18 0.87 9.22
C ASN A 364 11.87 2.37 9.23
N TYR A 365 10.83 2.77 8.51
CA TYR A 365 10.40 4.17 8.48
C TYR A 365 9.84 4.62 9.83
N LEU A 366 8.98 3.80 10.45
CA LEU A 366 8.48 4.07 11.81
C LEU A 366 9.63 4.20 12.81
N PHE A 367 10.59 3.28 12.79
CA PHE A 367 11.73 3.30 13.69
C PHE A 367 12.56 4.58 13.56
N ALA A 368 12.89 4.98 12.31
CA ALA A 368 13.62 6.22 12.06
C ALA A 368 12.85 7.45 12.58
N ASP A 369 11.53 7.48 12.41
CA ASP A 369 10.66 8.56 12.88
C ASP A 369 10.49 8.58 14.41
N TYR A 370 10.65 7.45 15.11
CA TYR A 370 10.59 7.37 16.58
C TYR A 370 11.91 7.78 17.26
N ILE A 371 13.05 7.59 16.60
CA ILE A 371 14.38 7.86 17.17
C ILE A 371 14.99 9.18 16.68
N GLU A 372 14.33 9.88 15.75
CA GLU A 372 14.76 11.19 15.21
C GLU A 372 16.20 11.18 14.64
N LYS A 373 16.71 10.02 14.20
CA LYS A 373 18.07 9.85 13.65
C LYS A 373 18.08 9.46 12.17
N ASN A 374 19.21 9.74 11.53
CA ASN A 374 19.50 9.33 10.16
C ASN A 374 19.64 7.80 10.06
N TYR A 375 19.16 7.22 8.95
CA TYR A 375 19.15 5.78 8.66
C TYR A 375 20.51 5.06 8.84
N THR A 376 21.63 5.74 8.61
CA THR A 376 22.98 5.18 8.69
C THR A 376 23.42 4.83 10.11
N GLU A 377 23.05 5.63 11.11
CA GLU A 377 23.36 5.34 12.52
C GLU A 377 22.51 4.18 13.06
N ASN A 378 21.30 3.99 12.50
CA ASN A 378 20.40 2.92 12.89
C ASN A 378 20.93 1.54 12.43
N PHE A 379 21.52 1.45 11.24
CA PHE A 379 21.97 0.17 10.67
C PHE A 379 23.12 -0.46 11.47
N SER A 380 24.08 0.33 11.93
CA SER A 380 25.21 -0.17 12.74
C SER A 380 24.74 -0.73 14.08
N ILE A 381 23.80 -0.04 14.75
CA ILE A 381 23.27 -0.48 16.04
C ILE A 381 22.44 -1.76 15.90
N ILE A 382 21.61 -1.88 14.84
CA ILE A 382 20.85 -3.11 14.57
C ILE A 382 21.78 -4.29 14.31
N SER A 383 22.87 -4.10 13.55
CA SER A 383 23.86 -5.15 13.32
C SER A 383 24.57 -5.58 14.61
N LEU A 384 24.88 -4.64 15.51
CA LEU A 384 25.44 -4.94 16.83
C LEU A 384 24.47 -5.76 17.70
N LEU A 385 23.18 -5.40 17.71
CA LEU A 385 22.15 -6.15 18.43
C LEU A 385 22.00 -7.57 17.88
N GLN A 386 22.00 -7.73 16.55
CA GLN A 386 21.96 -9.04 15.90
C GLN A 386 23.14 -9.90 16.33
N ASN A 387 24.36 -9.37 16.19
CA ASN A 387 25.59 -10.08 16.54
C ASN A 387 25.64 -10.43 18.03
N SER A 388 25.13 -9.56 18.91
CA SER A 388 25.04 -9.81 20.35
C SER A 388 24.13 -10.99 20.68
N LEU A 389 22.97 -11.08 20.03
CA LEU A 389 22.03 -12.19 20.21
C LEU A 389 22.53 -13.50 19.59
N GLU A 390 23.21 -13.46 18.44
CA GLU A 390 23.77 -14.69 17.85
C GLU A 390 24.89 -15.30 18.71
N ASN A 391 25.65 -14.46 19.40
CA ASN A 391 26.77 -14.89 20.25
C ASN A 391 26.43 -14.99 21.74
N ASN A 392 25.15 -14.89 22.12
CA ASN A 392 24.70 -14.88 23.52
C ASN A 392 25.35 -13.77 24.40
N ASN A 393 25.82 -12.66 23.81
CA ASN A 393 26.43 -11.56 24.54
C ASN A 393 25.36 -10.54 25.00
N LEU A 394 24.71 -10.86 26.12
CA LEU A 394 23.64 -10.02 26.66
C LEU A 394 24.11 -8.65 27.17
N ASN A 395 25.38 -8.52 27.58
CA ASN A 395 25.92 -7.22 28.00
C ASN A 395 25.91 -6.22 26.83
N ASP A 396 26.44 -6.64 25.67
CA ASP A 396 26.48 -5.79 24.47
C ASP A 396 25.07 -5.55 23.91
N PHE A 397 24.17 -6.54 24.03
CA PHE A 397 22.76 -6.39 23.68
C PHE A 397 22.09 -5.29 24.51
N ILE A 398 22.21 -5.34 25.85
CA ILE A 398 21.62 -4.33 26.73
C ILE A 398 22.28 -2.97 26.53
N ALA A 399 23.61 -2.90 26.39
CA ALA A 399 24.32 -1.65 26.12
C ALA A 399 23.83 -0.98 24.82
N SER A 400 23.63 -1.77 23.77
CA SER A 400 23.10 -1.29 22.49
C SER A 400 21.65 -0.81 22.63
N LEU A 401 20.78 -1.54 23.34
CA LEU A 401 19.41 -1.09 23.65
C LEU A 401 19.40 0.22 24.44
N THR A 402 20.19 0.32 25.50
CA THR A 402 20.33 1.52 26.34
C THR A 402 20.79 2.73 25.52
N SER A 403 21.68 2.51 24.53
CA SER A 403 22.11 3.53 23.58
C SER A 403 20.96 4.03 22.71
N ILE A 404 20.10 3.13 22.20
CA ILE A 404 18.92 3.50 21.40
C ILE A 404 17.96 4.35 22.25
N PHE A 405 17.59 3.89 23.44
CA PHE A 405 16.66 4.62 24.30
C PHE A 405 17.21 5.98 24.75
N SER A 406 18.53 6.11 24.93
CA SER A 406 19.19 7.41 25.23
C SER A 406 19.04 8.45 24.12
N ASN A 407 18.84 8.01 22.87
CA ASN A 407 18.75 8.91 21.72
C ASN A 407 17.34 9.45 21.46
N ILE A 408 16.33 8.99 22.21
CA ILE A 408 14.95 9.43 22.05
C ILE A 408 14.77 10.80 22.71
N THR A 409 14.34 11.81 21.95
CA THR A 409 14.16 13.16 22.48
C THR A 409 12.97 13.28 23.42
N TYR A 410 13.07 14.21 24.37
CA TYR A 410 12.09 14.32 25.46
C TYR A 410 10.72 14.83 25.03
N HIS A 411 10.62 15.43 23.83
CA HIS A 411 9.50 16.24 23.38
C HIS A 411 8.31 15.45 22.82
N GLN A 412 8.46 14.17 22.43
CA GLN A 412 7.45 13.54 21.57
C GLN A 412 6.39 12.66 22.23
N VAL A 413 6.54 12.06 23.41
CA VAL A 413 5.51 11.12 23.94
C VAL A 413 5.50 11.09 25.48
N ARG A 414 4.35 10.72 26.08
CA ARG A 414 4.33 10.21 27.47
C ARG A 414 5.20 8.95 27.52
N ALA A 415 6.28 8.98 28.31
CA ALA A 415 7.09 7.79 28.57
C ALA A 415 6.32 6.84 29.51
N ASP A 416 5.36 6.12 28.94
CA ASP A 416 4.66 5.02 29.59
C ASP A 416 5.19 3.67 29.07
N GLU A 417 4.73 2.59 29.69
CA GLU A 417 5.19 1.24 29.36
C GLU A 417 4.88 0.88 27.89
N ALA A 418 3.72 1.32 27.37
CA ALA A 418 3.33 1.09 25.97
C ALA A 418 4.30 1.74 24.97
N TYR A 419 4.83 2.92 25.30
CA TYR A 419 5.86 3.56 24.50
C TYR A 419 7.16 2.73 24.43
N PHE A 420 7.66 2.26 25.58
CA PHE A 420 8.88 1.43 25.62
C PHE A 420 8.68 0.12 24.85
N HIS A 421 7.53 -0.53 25.02
CA HIS A 421 7.14 -1.72 24.25
C HIS A 421 7.12 -1.44 22.74
N THR A 422 6.60 -0.29 22.31
CA THR A 422 6.55 0.07 20.88
C THR A 422 7.95 0.23 20.29
N VAL A 423 8.84 0.97 20.97
CA VAL A 423 10.22 1.15 20.51
C VAL A 423 10.95 -0.19 20.48
N PHE A 424 10.81 -0.99 21.55
CA PHE A 424 11.43 -2.30 21.63
C PHE A 424 10.92 -3.25 20.53
N PHE A 425 9.61 -3.27 20.29
CA PHE A 425 8.99 -4.03 19.21
C PHE A 425 9.58 -3.64 17.84
N LEU A 426 9.75 -2.34 17.57
CA LEU A 426 10.35 -1.84 16.34
C LEU A 426 11.82 -2.28 16.20
N ILE A 427 12.63 -2.15 17.27
CA ILE A 427 14.02 -2.62 17.31
C ILE A 427 14.06 -4.09 16.93
N ILE A 428 13.26 -4.89 17.62
CA ILE A 428 13.21 -6.33 17.42
C ILE A 428 12.81 -6.66 15.97
N LYS A 429 11.76 -6.03 15.43
CA LYS A 429 11.31 -6.28 14.04
C LYS A 429 12.42 -6.04 13.02
N MET A 430 13.33 -5.10 13.28
CA MET A 430 14.50 -4.84 12.43
C MET A 430 15.61 -5.88 12.56
N LEU A 431 15.66 -6.68 13.63
CA LEU A 431 16.71 -7.69 13.84
C LEU A 431 16.60 -8.87 12.87
N GLY A 432 15.49 -9.06 12.16
CA GLY A 432 15.37 -10.09 11.12
C GLY A 432 15.46 -11.54 11.60
N PHE A 433 15.47 -11.79 12.92
CA PHE A 433 15.33 -13.13 13.49
C PHE A 433 13.89 -13.63 13.38
N ASN A 434 13.69 -14.92 13.63
CA ASN A 434 12.35 -15.42 13.89
C ASN A 434 11.92 -14.92 15.28
N ILE A 435 11.08 -13.90 15.25
CA ILE A 435 10.63 -13.17 16.43
C ILE A 435 9.13 -13.32 16.54
N GLU A 436 8.67 -13.62 17.75
CA GLU A 436 7.28 -13.57 18.14
C GLU A 436 7.13 -12.49 19.22
N CYS A 437 6.33 -11.45 18.97
CA CYS A 437 6.02 -10.41 19.96
C CYS A 437 4.60 -10.61 20.47
N GLU A 438 4.32 -10.18 21.71
CA GLU A 438 2.99 -10.29 22.31
C GLU A 438 2.40 -11.71 22.23
N VAL A 439 3.23 -12.72 22.52
CA VAL A 439 2.87 -14.13 22.36
C VAL A 439 1.80 -14.51 23.38
N LEU A 440 0.58 -14.72 22.90
CA LEU A 440 -0.51 -15.24 23.72
C LEU A 440 -0.22 -16.68 24.12
N THR A 441 -0.27 -16.95 25.42
CA THR A 441 -0.22 -18.29 26.03
C THR A 441 -1.52 -18.55 26.78
N ASN A 442 -1.72 -19.78 27.23
CA ASN A 442 -2.87 -20.16 28.05
C ASN A 442 -2.90 -19.46 29.43
N ILE A 443 -1.80 -18.86 29.88
CA ILE A 443 -1.65 -18.33 31.25
C ILE A 443 -1.13 -16.89 31.31
N GLY A 444 -0.90 -16.26 30.15
CA GLY A 444 -0.42 -14.87 30.05
C GLY A 444 0.01 -14.50 28.63
N ARG A 445 0.68 -13.35 28.52
CA ARG A 445 1.25 -12.84 27.27
C ARG A 445 2.75 -12.61 27.50
N ILE A 446 3.58 -13.10 26.59
CA ILE A 446 5.03 -12.84 26.57
C ILE A 446 5.28 -11.59 25.74
N ASP A 447 6.10 -10.66 26.22
CA ASP A 447 6.39 -9.44 25.44
C ASP A 447 7.17 -9.75 24.16
N ALA A 448 8.25 -10.54 24.25
CA ALA A 448 9.01 -10.96 23.08
C ALA A 448 9.67 -12.34 23.23
N VAL A 449 9.73 -13.07 22.12
CA VAL A 449 10.48 -14.30 21.95
C VAL A 449 11.38 -14.16 20.73
N ILE A 450 12.69 -14.25 20.92
CA ILE A 450 13.67 -14.19 19.82
C ILE A 450 14.29 -15.58 19.64
N LYS A 451 14.19 -16.15 18.43
CA LYS A 451 14.77 -17.44 18.09
C LYS A 451 15.96 -17.26 17.17
N THR A 452 17.16 -17.49 17.68
CA THR A 452 18.39 -17.59 16.88
C THR A 452 18.57 -19.03 16.37
N LYS A 453 19.70 -19.32 15.71
CA LYS A 453 20.02 -20.69 15.29
C LYS A 453 20.14 -21.66 16.48
N THR A 454 20.69 -21.18 17.60
CA THR A 454 21.06 -22.01 18.76
C THR A 454 20.27 -21.72 20.03
N THR A 455 19.66 -20.53 20.12
CA THR A 455 19.11 -20.00 21.37
C THR A 455 17.68 -19.49 21.18
N ILE A 456 16.87 -19.60 22.23
CA ILE A 456 15.54 -19.00 22.35
C ILE A 456 15.58 -18.05 23.54
N TYR A 457 15.43 -16.76 23.27
CA TYR A 457 15.28 -15.72 24.30
C TYR A 457 13.80 -15.52 24.58
N ILE A 458 13.41 -15.56 25.84
CA ILE A 458 12.09 -15.19 26.32
C ILE A 458 12.27 -13.93 27.15
N ILE A 459 11.69 -12.82 26.69
CA ILE A 459 11.97 -11.49 27.20
C ILE A 459 10.68 -10.86 27.72
N GLU A 460 10.76 -10.27 28.91
CA GLU A 460 9.67 -9.52 29.55
C GLU A 460 10.20 -8.16 30.02
N PHE A 461 9.38 -7.12 29.87
CA PHE A 461 9.70 -5.76 30.29
C PHE A 461 8.78 -5.32 31.43
N LYS A 462 9.32 -4.48 32.31
CA LYS A 462 8.51 -3.74 33.28
C LYS A 462 8.94 -2.30 33.38
N LEU A 463 7.98 -1.41 33.60
CA LEU A 463 8.25 -0.04 34.06
C LEU A 463 8.54 -0.02 35.58
N SER A 464 9.38 -0.95 36.02
CA SER A 464 9.85 -1.18 37.39
C SER A 464 11.20 -1.92 37.32
N ASP A 465 11.54 -2.73 38.31
CA ASP A 465 12.75 -3.56 38.34
C ASP A 465 12.68 -4.80 37.43
N ALA A 466 13.87 -5.23 36.97
CA ALA A 466 14.03 -6.43 36.15
C ALA A 466 13.72 -7.75 36.88
N GLU A 467 13.76 -7.77 38.21
CA GLU A 467 13.45 -8.98 39.00
C GLU A 467 11.97 -9.34 38.85
N THR A 468 11.08 -8.35 38.95
CA THR A 468 9.64 -8.51 38.71
C THR A 468 9.36 -9.03 37.30
N ALA A 469 10.08 -8.52 36.29
CA ALA A 469 9.96 -8.99 34.91
C ALA A 469 10.39 -10.46 34.77
N LEU A 470 11.56 -10.83 35.31
CA LEU A 470 12.07 -12.19 35.26
C LEU A 470 11.17 -13.17 36.04
N GLN A 471 10.66 -12.76 37.21
CA GLN A 471 9.79 -13.57 38.03
C GLN A 471 8.47 -13.86 37.31
N GLN A 472 7.91 -12.91 36.57
CA GLN A 472 6.73 -13.15 35.75
C GLN A 472 6.96 -14.28 34.73
N ILE A 473 8.12 -14.29 34.05
CA ILE A 473 8.48 -15.35 33.09
C ILE A 473 8.49 -16.73 33.76
N LYS A 474 9.02 -16.80 34.99
CA LYS A 474 9.12 -18.04 35.77
C LYS A 474 7.77 -18.50 36.31
N ASP A 475 7.01 -17.61 36.93
CA ASP A 475 5.70 -17.90 37.52
C ASP A 475 4.71 -18.39 36.46
N LYS A 476 4.78 -17.78 35.27
CA LYS A 476 3.97 -18.16 34.11
C LYS A 476 4.61 -19.25 33.26
N LYS A 477 5.78 -19.78 33.65
CA LYS A 477 6.48 -20.88 32.98
C LYS A 477 6.51 -20.78 31.45
N TYR A 478 6.74 -19.57 30.93
CA TYR A 478 6.64 -19.30 29.50
C TYR A 478 7.59 -20.14 28.63
N HIS A 479 8.63 -20.70 29.23
CA HIS A 479 9.59 -21.61 28.58
C HIS A 479 9.02 -22.98 28.22
N GLU A 480 7.97 -23.47 28.89
CA GLU A 480 7.46 -24.84 28.69
C GLU A 480 7.05 -25.11 27.23
N LYS A 481 6.51 -24.10 26.53
CA LYS A 481 6.14 -24.17 25.10
C LYS A 481 7.35 -24.45 24.18
N TYR A 482 8.58 -24.23 24.64
CA TYR A 482 9.79 -24.28 23.81
C TYR A 482 10.74 -25.43 24.17
N LEU A 483 10.40 -26.28 25.14
CA LEU A 483 11.27 -27.35 25.62
C LEU A 483 11.66 -28.36 24.54
N GLU A 484 10.78 -28.66 23.58
CA GLU A 484 11.05 -29.63 22.51
C GLU A 484 11.97 -29.08 21.40
N ASN A 485 12.29 -27.79 21.39
CA ASN A 485 13.03 -27.15 20.30
C ASN A 485 14.54 -27.47 20.26
N LYS A 486 15.09 -28.20 21.26
CA LYS A 486 16.52 -28.57 21.37
C LYS A 486 17.47 -27.37 21.24
N LYS A 487 17.04 -26.20 21.70
CA LYS A 487 17.82 -24.95 21.74
C LYS A 487 18.00 -24.52 23.19
N GLN A 488 19.08 -23.82 23.47
CA GLN A 488 19.27 -23.19 24.77
C GLN A 488 18.15 -22.17 25.00
N ILE A 489 17.52 -22.17 26.19
CA ILE A 489 16.49 -21.21 26.54
C ILE A 489 17.06 -20.20 27.53
N ILE A 490 16.92 -18.91 27.23
CA ILE A 490 17.39 -17.81 28.06
C ILE A 490 16.19 -16.96 28.44
N LEU A 491 15.93 -16.81 29.74
CA LEU A 491 14.89 -15.93 30.28
C LEU A 491 15.54 -14.58 30.61
N LEU A 492 15.02 -13.48 30.07
CA LEU A 492 15.57 -12.15 30.22
C LEU A 492 14.50 -11.18 30.72
N GLY A 493 14.64 -10.71 31.97
CA GLY A 493 13.83 -9.62 32.51
C GLY A 493 14.55 -8.28 32.34
N ILE A 494 13.87 -7.25 31.86
CA ILE A 494 14.41 -5.90 31.66
C ILE A 494 13.54 -4.87 32.38
N GLY A 495 14.16 -4.08 33.26
CA GLY A 495 13.50 -3.02 34.01
C GLY A 495 13.73 -1.64 33.39
N PHE A 496 12.67 -0.85 33.23
CA PHE A 496 12.72 0.52 32.73
C PHE A 496 12.42 1.54 33.82
N ASN A 497 13.20 2.62 33.84
CA ASN A 497 12.95 3.76 34.69
C ASN A 497 12.24 4.87 33.92
N LYS A 498 11.00 5.18 34.35
CA LYS A 498 10.16 6.22 33.77
C LYS A 498 10.83 7.60 33.72
N ASN A 499 11.58 7.96 34.76
CA ASN A 499 12.22 9.27 34.88
C ASN A 499 13.48 9.37 34.02
N LYS A 500 14.31 8.31 34.00
CA LYS A 500 15.48 8.23 33.12
C LYS A 500 15.11 7.99 31.65
N ARG A 501 13.88 7.54 31.40
CA ARG A 501 13.36 7.08 30.10
C ARG A 501 14.26 6.03 29.44
N ASN A 502 14.84 5.15 30.26
CA ASN A 502 15.82 4.18 29.80
C ASN A 502 15.79 2.93 30.69
N ILE A 503 16.53 1.90 30.27
CA ILE A 503 16.77 0.67 31.03
C ILE A 503 17.50 1.05 32.33
N GLU A 504 16.96 0.58 33.45
CA GLU A 504 17.56 0.72 34.78
C GLU A 504 18.45 -0.48 35.10
N ASP A 505 17.92 -1.68 34.89
CA ASP A 505 18.55 -2.95 35.23
C ASP A 505 18.04 -4.09 34.33
N TRP A 506 18.71 -5.24 34.39
CA TRP A 506 18.31 -6.47 33.71
C TRP A 506 18.73 -7.70 34.50
N LYS A 507 18.00 -8.80 34.33
CA LYS A 507 18.23 -10.10 35.00
C LYS A 507 18.08 -11.22 33.99
N VAL A 508 18.91 -12.25 34.13
CA VAL A 508 18.91 -13.41 33.23
C VAL A 508 18.92 -14.72 34.00
N GLU A 509 18.20 -15.70 33.47
CA GLU A 509 18.33 -17.11 33.84
C GLU A 509 18.53 -17.97 32.59
N ILE A 510 19.51 -18.85 32.62
CA ILE A 510 19.78 -19.80 31.55
C ILE A 510 19.20 -21.14 31.95
N LEU A 511 18.25 -21.65 31.17
CA LEU A 511 17.72 -23.00 31.32
C LEU A 511 18.58 -23.94 30.47
N ASN A 512 19.22 -24.88 31.14
CA ASN A 512 19.89 -25.99 30.47
C ASN A 512 18.82 -26.98 30.03
N SER A 513 18.65 -27.12 28.72
CA SER A 513 17.80 -28.13 28.08
C SER A 513 18.39 -29.52 28.22
#